data_AF-A0A553JQN2-F1
#
_entry.id   AF-A0A553JQN2-F1
#
_cell.length_a   1.000
_cell.length_b   1.000
_cell.length_c   1.000
_cell.angle_alpha   90.00
_cell.angle_beta   90.00
_cell.angle_gamma   90.00
#
_symmetry.space_group_name_H-M   'P 1'
#
loop_
_entity.id
_entity.type
_entity.pdbx_description
1 polymer ?
#
loop_
_entity_poly.entity_id
_entity_poly.type
_entity_poly.pdbx_seq_one_letter_code
_entity_poly.pdbx_strand_id
1 'polypeptide(L)'
;MIRILILLLIFPSLAFALDYIEYPKFDSSQSYRRGDIVSHHNHLWVSKFPSVNHELALNSWRWSQVSLTNIDEWRYGQFYFLGKTVSYQDKLYFVKKFGFSKPETNRGGYQWEEFSHPAIGYELPNIDYETVNLTVDGVDSNYNGIRDDYEIFVVMEHTDPVLRHLGLQAAQLYRKLFDIAPIDIDETSLQELALLTDQLVSLRVCNRQNIRNGVGFNGYQHKYVNTPERFEAFLMAQKLLYEVLGDEYEPKIPNDPCKYIANIGGE
;
A
#
# COMPACT_ATOMS: atom_id res chain seq x y z
N MET A 1 -20.37 33.07 53.27
CA MET A 1 -20.61 31.80 52.54
C MET A 1 -20.27 32.01 51.08
N ILE A 2 -19.09 31.58 50.64
CA ILE A 2 -18.66 31.66 49.24
C ILE A 2 -19.09 30.35 48.58
N ARG A 3 -20.05 30.42 47.65
CA ARG A 3 -20.43 29.28 46.81
C ARG A 3 -19.40 29.16 45.69
N ILE A 4 -18.54 28.15 45.78
CA ILE A 4 -17.62 27.77 44.71
C ILE A 4 -18.45 27.07 43.63
N LEU A 5 -18.61 27.74 42.50
CA LEU A 5 -19.24 27.21 41.30
C LEU A 5 -18.18 26.37 40.56
N ILE A 6 -18.26 25.04 40.66
CA ILE A 6 -17.39 24.13 39.91
C ILE A 6 -17.91 24.09 38.48
N LEU A 7 -17.21 24.79 37.57
CA LEU A 7 -17.42 24.71 36.13
C LEU A 7 -16.82 23.38 35.63
N LEU A 8 -17.67 22.38 35.40
CA LEU A 8 -17.29 21.17 34.67
C LEU A 8 -17.04 21.54 33.21
N LEU A 9 -15.77 21.70 32.84
CA LEU A 9 -15.33 21.76 31.45
C LEU A 9 -15.56 20.38 30.81
N ILE A 10 -16.74 20.22 30.20
CA ILE A 10 -17.01 19.13 29.27
C ILE A 10 -16.20 19.45 28.01
N PHE A 11 -14.98 18.94 27.92
CA PHE A 11 -14.27 18.93 26.64
C PHE A 11 -15.07 18.03 25.69
N PRO A 12 -15.60 18.57 24.57
CA PRO A 12 -16.14 17.70 23.54
C PRO A 12 -14.99 16.83 23.05
N SER A 13 -15.11 15.53 23.28
CA SER A 13 -14.22 14.55 22.65
C SER A 13 -14.48 14.64 21.16
N LEU A 14 -13.65 15.40 20.45
CA LEU A 14 -13.53 15.29 19.01
C LEU A 14 -13.04 13.87 18.76
N ALA A 15 -13.95 12.99 18.34
CA ALA A 15 -13.59 11.68 17.84
C ALA A 15 -12.83 11.92 16.54
N PHE A 16 -11.50 11.76 16.58
CA PHE A 16 -10.68 11.75 15.39
C PHE A 16 -10.81 10.39 14.70
N ALA A 17 -10.68 10.38 13.37
CA ALA A 17 -10.52 9.13 12.61
C ALA A 17 -9.41 8.28 13.23
N LEU A 18 -9.68 6.99 13.43
CA LEU A 18 -8.63 6.05 13.83
C LEU A 18 -7.75 5.73 12.62
N ASP A 19 -6.44 5.77 12.81
CA ASP A 19 -5.49 5.29 11.81
C ASP A 19 -5.47 3.75 11.81
N TYR A 20 -5.13 3.15 10.66
CA TYR A 20 -4.98 1.70 10.48
C TYR A 20 -4.16 1.06 11.61
N ILE A 21 -3.06 1.70 12.01
CA ILE A 21 -2.14 1.18 13.04
C ILE A 21 -2.75 1.13 14.45
N GLU A 22 -3.82 1.89 14.69
CA GLU A 22 -4.49 2.00 15.98
C GLU A 22 -5.56 0.91 16.17
N TYR A 23 -5.99 0.24 15.08
CA TYR A 23 -6.95 -0.85 15.17
C TYR A 23 -6.32 -2.10 15.78
N PRO A 24 -7.06 -2.82 16.65
CA PRO A 24 -6.59 -4.07 17.24
C PRO A 24 -6.19 -5.07 16.17
N LYS A 25 -5.02 -5.70 16.33
CA LYS A 25 -4.62 -6.80 15.45
C LYS A 25 -5.53 -8.00 15.65
N PHE A 26 -5.79 -8.74 14.59
CA PHE A 26 -6.50 -10.01 14.69
C PHE A 26 -5.72 -11.00 15.55
N ASP A 27 -6.43 -11.67 16.45
CA ASP A 27 -5.96 -12.70 17.35
C ASP A 27 -6.90 -13.89 17.20
N SER A 28 -6.37 -15.01 16.70
CA SER A 28 -7.16 -16.22 16.46
C SER A 28 -7.80 -16.73 17.75
N SER A 29 -7.16 -16.55 18.92
CA SER A 29 -7.63 -17.01 20.22
C SER A 29 -8.77 -16.19 20.80
N GLN A 30 -9.02 -14.98 20.27
CA GLN A 30 -10.04 -14.08 20.76
C GLN A 30 -11.43 -14.42 20.17
N SER A 31 -12.48 -14.20 20.97
CA SER A 31 -13.86 -14.19 20.46
C SER A 31 -14.26 -12.80 19.98
N TYR A 32 -14.77 -12.75 18.76
CA TYR A 32 -15.26 -11.54 18.12
C TYR A 32 -16.79 -11.53 18.07
N ARG A 33 -17.36 -10.36 18.33
CA ARG A 33 -18.78 -10.06 18.15
C ARG A 33 -18.99 -9.37 16.81
N ARG A 34 -20.23 -9.39 16.36
CA ARG A 34 -20.63 -8.68 15.15
C ARG A 34 -20.35 -7.18 15.28
N GLY A 35 -19.68 -6.63 14.27
CA GLY A 35 -19.26 -5.24 14.21
C GLY A 35 -17.91 -4.96 14.85
N ASP A 36 -17.25 -5.97 15.46
CA ASP A 36 -15.87 -5.83 15.89
C ASP A 36 -14.96 -5.62 14.67
N ILE A 37 -13.94 -4.78 14.86
CA ILE A 37 -13.02 -4.34 13.81
C ILE A 37 -11.62 -4.78 14.19
N VAL A 38 -10.90 -5.36 13.24
CA VAL A 38 -9.50 -5.77 13.42
C VAL A 38 -8.66 -5.42 12.22
N SER A 39 -7.37 -5.18 12.45
CA SER A 39 -6.34 -5.09 11.44
C SER A 39 -5.68 -6.46 11.22
N HIS A 40 -5.49 -6.85 9.96
CA HIS A 40 -4.80 -8.08 9.61
C HIS A 40 -4.25 -7.99 8.19
N HIS A 41 -2.98 -8.35 8.00
CA HIS A 41 -2.31 -8.36 6.69
C HIS A 41 -2.52 -7.06 5.88
N ASN A 42 -2.41 -5.89 6.52
CA ASN A 42 -2.59 -4.56 5.88
C ASN A 42 -4.01 -4.24 5.41
N HIS A 43 -4.99 -5.00 5.90
CA HIS A 43 -6.41 -4.75 5.66
C HIS A 43 -7.15 -4.54 6.99
N LEU A 44 -8.24 -3.79 6.92
CA LEU A 44 -9.23 -3.71 8.00
C LEU A 44 -10.37 -4.68 7.72
N TRP A 45 -10.83 -5.35 8.77
CA TRP A 45 -11.88 -6.36 8.70
C TRP A 45 -12.97 -6.07 9.73
N VAL A 46 -14.22 -6.25 9.31
CA VAL A 46 -15.41 -6.10 10.15
C VAL A 46 -16.09 -7.45 10.32
N SER A 47 -16.34 -7.86 11.56
CA SER A 47 -17.04 -9.11 11.85
C SER A 47 -18.53 -9.02 11.46
N LYS A 48 -18.96 -9.91 10.56
CA LYS A 48 -20.36 -10.09 10.14
C LYS A 48 -21.16 -10.90 11.17
N PHE A 49 -20.53 -11.89 11.78
CA PHE A 49 -21.14 -12.82 12.75
C PHE A 49 -20.15 -13.18 13.86
N PRO A 50 -20.64 -13.53 15.07
CA PRO A 50 -19.78 -13.98 16.15
C PRO A 50 -18.85 -15.13 15.71
N SER A 51 -17.56 -15.03 16.06
CA SER A 51 -16.54 -15.98 15.63
C SER A 51 -15.45 -16.17 16.70
N VAL A 52 -14.79 -17.31 16.67
CA VAL A 52 -13.59 -17.67 17.45
C VAL A 52 -12.73 -18.55 16.53
N ASN A 53 -11.40 -18.38 16.51
CA ASN A 53 -10.48 -19.23 15.75
C ASN A 53 -10.80 -19.38 14.25
N HIS A 54 -11.37 -18.36 13.60
CA HIS A 54 -11.59 -18.39 12.15
C HIS A 54 -10.79 -17.30 11.47
N GLU A 55 -9.87 -17.73 10.62
CA GLU A 55 -8.99 -16.87 9.85
C GLU A 55 -9.78 -15.95 8.91
N LEU A 56 -9.17 -14.79 8.67
CA LEU A 56 -9.67 -13.73 7.82
C LEU A 56 -9.41 -14.08 6.37
N ALA A 57 -10.47 -14.20 5.59
CA ALA A 57 -10.40 -14.46 4.15
C ALA A 57 -11.41 -13.60 3.41
N LEU A 58 -11.09 -13.20 2.18
CA LEU A 58 -11.96 -12.37 1.32
C LEU A 58 -13.37 -12.95 1.17
N ASN A 59 -13.46 -14.26 0.96
CA ASN A 59 -14.73 -14.98 0.79
C ASN A 59 -15.31 -15.47 2.13
N SER A 60 -14.88 -14.90 3.26
CA SER A 60 -15.41 -15.27 4.56
C SER A 60 -16.86 -14.83 4.70
N TRP A 61 -17.72 -15.77 5.06
CA TRP A 61 -19.09 -15.47 5.47
C TRP A 61 -19.15 -14.76 6.83
N ARG A 62 -18.06 -14.83 7.63
CA ARG A 62 -17.98 -14.24 8.97
C ARG A 62 -17.31 -12.87 9.00
N TRP A 63 -16.55 -12.51 7.99
CA TRP A 63 -15.78 -11.27 7.96
C TRP A 63 -16.02 -10.50 6.67
N SER A 64 -16.03 -9.17 6.76
CA SER A 64 -16.07 -8.27 5.62
C SER A 64 -14.80 -7.45 5.59
N GLN A 65 -14.07 -7.47 4.49
CA GLN A 65 -12.96 -6.55 4.31
C GLN A 65 -13.51 -5.13 4.10
N VAL A 66 -12.86 -4.14 4.70
CA VAL A 66 -13.16 -2.73 4.45
C VAL A 66 -12.67 -2.36 3.05
N SER A 67 -13.54 -1.77 2.23
CA SER A 67 -13.19 -1.35 0.87
C SER A 67 -12.33 -0.09 0.91
N LEU A 68 -11.15 -0.13 0.29
CA LEU A 68 -10.26 1.03 0.20
C LEU A 68 -10.36 1.76 -1.15
N THR A 69 -11.04 1.16 -2.13
CA THR A 69 -11.29 1.68 -3.47
C THR A 69 -12.78 1.88 -3.71
N ASN A 70 -13.13 2.51 -4.83
CA ASN A 70 -14.53 2.74 -5.24
C ASN A 70 -15.38 3.36 -4.11
N ILE A 71 -14.81 4.40 -3.50
CA ILE A 71 -15.41 5.12 -2.39
C ILE A 71 -16.39 6.14 -2.95
N ASP A 72 -17.68 5.89 -2.75
CA ASP A 72 -18.76 6.76 -3.19
C ASP A 72 -19.11 7.78 -2.10
N GLU A 73 -19.64 8.94 -2.48
CA GLU A 73 -20.28 9.83 -1.50
C GLU A 73 -21.48 9.14 -0.84
N TRP A 74 -21.66 9.38 0.46
CA TRP A 74 -22.81 8.89 1.20
C TRP A 74 -24.13 9.47 0.66
N ARG A 75 -25.16 8.62 0.55
CA ARG A 75 -26.48 8.98 0.05
C ARG A 75 -27.57 8.55 1.03
N TYR A 76 -28.53 9.46 1.25
CA TYR A 76 -29.69 9.19 2.08
C TYR A 76 -30.55 8.07 1.48
N GLY A 77 -31.04 7.16 2.34
CA GLY A 77 -31.93 6.06 1.94
C GLY A 77 -31.23 4.87 1.28
N GLN A 78 -29.92 4.94 1.02
CA GLN A 78 -29.16 3.81 0.50
C GLN A 78 -28.79 2.82 1.61
N PHE A 79 -28.93 1.53 1.33
CA PHE A 79 -28.44 0.47 2.20
C PHE A 79 -26.99 0.16 1.87
N TYR A 80 -26.15 0.08 2.89
CA TYR A 80 -24.72 -0.21 2.74
C TYR A 80 -24.35 -1.49 3.50
N PHE A 81 -23.60 -2.37 2.85
CA PHE A 81 -23.12 -3.61 3.46
C PHE A 81 -21.93 -3.34 4.40
N LEU A 82 -21.69 -4.26 5.35
CA LEU A 82 -20.56 -4.17 6.28
C LEU A 82 -19.24 -4.06 5.49
N GLY A 83 -18.35 -3.19 5.95
CA GLY A 83 -17.07 -2.91 5.29
C GLY A 83 -17.14 -1.99 4.06
N LYS A 84 -18.34 -1.67 3.52
CA LYS A 84 -18.44 -0.66 2.45
C LYS A 84 -18.03 0.71 2.99
N THR A 85 -17.19 1.38 2.23
CA THR A 85 -16.68 2.71 2.53
C THR A 85 -17.43 3.78 1.75
N VAL A 86 -17.65 4.93 2.38
CA VAL A 86 -18.23 6.13 1.79
C VAL A 86 -17.47 7.37 2.23
N SER A 87 -17.50 8.41 1.41
CA SER A 87 -17.08 9.75 1.81
C SER A 87 -18.27 10.59 2.28
N TYR A 88 -18.05 11.41 3.30
CA TYR A 88 -19.04 12.38 3.78
C TYR A 88 -18.33 13.53 4.49
N GLN A 89 -18.51 14.77 3.99
CA GLN A 89 -17.86 15.98 4.54
C GLN A 89 -16.34 15.84 4.66
N ASP A 90 -15.69 15.44 3.56
CA ASP A 90 -14.22 15.25 3.46
C ASP A 90 -13.63 14.19 4.39
N LYS A 91 -14.48 13.39 5.04
CA LYS A 91 -14.09 12.26 5.88
C LYS A 91 -14.52 10.94 5.27
N LEU A 92 -13.82 9.89 5.65
CA LEU A 92 -14.10 8.53 5.20
C LEU A 92 -14.69 7.71 6.32
N TYR A 93 -15.72 6.95 5.96
CA TYR A 93 -16.43 6.09 6.88
C TYR A 93 -16.62 4.71 6.29
N PHE A 94 -16.48 3.66 7.08
CA PHE A 94 -16.97 2.34 6.69
C PHE A 94 -18.10 1.86 7.60
N VAL A 95 -18.94 0.96 7.07
CA VAL A 95 -20.07 0.39 7.80
C VAL A 95 -19.59 -0.71 8.76
N LYS A 96 -19.73 -0.49 10.07
CA LYS A 96 -19.52 -1.50 11.12
C LYS A 96 -20.81 -2.18 11.59
N LYS A 97 -21.99 -1.61 11.29
CA LYS A 97 -23.30 -2.19 11.62
C LYS A 97 -24.35 -1.85 10.57
N PHE A 98 -25.29 -2.76 10.27
CA PHE A 98 -26.36 -2.44 9.32
C PHE A 98 -27.29 -1.34 9.84
N GLY A 99 -27.68 -0.44 8.95
CA GLY A 99 -28.63 0.64 9.23
C GLY A 99 -28.77 1.60 8.04
N PHE A 100 -29.55 2.66 8.26
CA PHE A 100 -29.80 3.75 7.31
C PHE A 100 -29.45 5.13 7.90
N SER A 101 -28.65 5.13 8.96
CA SER A 101 -28.28 6.36 9.65
C SER A 101 -27.27 7.15 8.84
N LYS A 102 -27.33 8.47 8.98
CA LYS A 102 -26.36 9.39 8.42
C LYS A 102 -25.09 9.43 9.28
N PRO A 103 -23.87 9.46 8.70
CA PRO A 103 -22.64 9.72 9.44
C PRO A 103 -22.73 10.99 10.31
N GLU A 104 -21.92 11.06 11.36
CA GLU A 104 -21.88 12.18 12.33
C GLU A 104 -23.19 12.49 13.06
N THR A 105 -24.16 11.57 13.06
CA THR A 105 -25.34 11.66 13.95
C THR A 105 -25.16 10.74 15.15
N ASN A 106 -25.92 10.99 16.23
CA ASN A 106 -25.92 10.10 17.41
C ASN A 106 -26.22 8.64 17.05
N ARG A 107 -27.09 8.40 16.05
CA ARG A 107 -27.36 7.06 15.52
C ARG A 107 -26.27 6.59 14.54
N GLY A 108 -25.70 7.53 13.80
CA GLY A 108 -24.57 7.34 12.87
C GLY A 108 -23.37 6.68 13.52
N GLY A 109 -22.97 7.12 14.72
CA GLY A 109 -21.82 6.54 15.43
C GLY A 109 -21.94 5.04 15.77
N TYR A 110 -23.17 4.48 15.76
CA TYR A 110 -23.39 3.04 15.91
C TYR A 110 -23.22 2.25 14.61
N GLN A 111 -23.38 2.91 13.46
CA GLN A 111 -23.33 2.29 12.13
C GLN A 111 -21.99 2.51 11.44
N TRP A 112 -21.44 3.70 11.57
CA TRP A 112 -20.28 4.18 10.83
C TRP A 112 -19.07 4.25 11.74
N GLU A 113 -17.92 3.92 11.18
CA GLU A 113 -16.60 4.14 11.78
C GLU A 113 -15.86 5.15 10.90
N GLU A 114 -15.42 6.26 11.47
CA GLU A 114 -14.50 7.20 10.80
C GLU A 114 -13.09 6.58 10.82
N PHE A 115 -12.41 6.54 9.67
CA PHE A 115 -11.11 5.88 9.58
C PHE A 115 -10.17 6.53 8.57
N SER A 116 -8.88 6.26 8.74
CA SER A 116 -7.83 6.52 7.77
C SER A 116 -7.08 5.23 7.45
N HIS A 117 -6.53 5.14 6.24
CA HIS A 117 -5.71 4.01 5.82
C HIS A 117 -4.72 4.46 4.74
N PRO A 118 -3.42 4.10 4.81
CA PRO A 118 -2.44 4.51 3.81
C PRO A 118 -2.85 4.14 2.38
N ALA A 119 -3.41 2.94 2.19
CA ALA A 119 -3.88 2.44 0.91
C ALA A 119 -5.26 2.97 0.44
N ILE A 120 -5.80 4.06 0.98
CA ILE A 120 -7.01 4.69 0.41
C ILE A 120 -6.79 4.99 -1.08
N GLY A 121 -7.78 4.63 -1.90
CA GLY A 121 -7.74 4.78 -3.35
C GLY A 121 -6.92 3.71 -4.07
N TYR A 122 -6.39 2.72 -3.35
CA TYR A 122 -5.54 1.66 -3.90
C TYR A 122 -6.02 0.27 -3.47
N GLU A 123 -6.02 -0.68 -4.40
CA GLU A 123 -6.38 -2.08 -4.12
C GLU A 123 -5.11 -2.85 -3.79
N LEU A 124 -4.90 -3.16 -2.50
CA LEU A 124 -3.75 -3.94 -2.06
C LEU A 124 -3.86 -5.40 -2.56
N PRO A 125 -2.75 -6.01 -3.00
CA PRO A 125 -2.73 -7.42 -3.39
C PRO A 125 -3.00 -8.31 -2.17
N ASN A 126 -3.70 -9.42 -2.41
CA ASN A 126 -4.01 -10.39 -1.36
C ASN A 126 -2.94 -11.48 -1.31
N ILE A 127 -2.03 -11.39 -0.34
CA ILE A 127 -0.96 -12.36 -0.15
C ILE A 127 -1.46 -13.52 0.70
N ASP A 128 -1.40 -14.74 0.16
CA ASP A 128 -1.57 -15.97 0.93
C ASP A 128 -0.25 -16.39 1.59
N TYR A 129 0.02 -15.82 2.78
CA TYR A 129 1.26 -16.04 3.53
C TYR A 129 1.56 -17.51 3.88
N GLU A 130 0.58 -18.42 3.82
CA GLU A 130 0.82 -19.84 4.07
C GLU A 130 1.45 -20.56 2.87
N THR A 131 1.20 -20.07 1.65
CA THR A 131 1.65 -20.72 0.42
C THR A 131 2.69 -19.91 -0.35
N VAL A 132 3.08 -18.71 0.14
CA VAL A 132 4.13 -17.89 -0.48
C VAL A 132 5.43 -18.69 -0.61
N ASN A 133 5.78 -19.01 -1.85
CA ASN A 133 7.11 -19.47 -2.17
C ASN A 133 8.02 -18.24 -2.31
N LEU A 134 8.99 -18.10 -1.41
CA LEU A 134 9.94 -16.96 -1.37
C LEU A 134 11.03 -17.13 -2.43
N THR A 135 10.64 -17.24 -3.70
CA THR A 135 11.59 -17.19 -4.80
C THR A 135 12.16 -15.78 -4.97
N VAL A 136 13.21 -15.68 -5.80
CA VAL A 136 13.79 -14.40 -6.22
C VAL A 136 12.72 -13.49 -6.85
N ASP A 137 11.90 -14.06 -7.74
CA ASP A 137 10.74 -13.40 -8.36
C ASP A 137 9.66 -13.01 -7.35
N GLY A 138 9.46 -13.86 -6.33
CA GLY A 138 8.38 -13.76 -5.36
C GLY A 138 7.01 -13.97 -5.97
N VAL A 139 6.00 -13.36 -5.35
CA VAL A 139 4.59 -13.51 -5.73
C VAL A 139 4.07 -12.19 -6.28
N ASP A 140 3.38 -12.27 -7.42
CA ASP A 140 2.61 -11.20 -8.05
C ASP A 140 1.21 -11.78 -8.30
N SER A 141 0.30 -11.58 -7.35
CA SER A 141 -1.02 -12.25 -7.36
C SER A 141 -2.00 -11.58 -8.30
N ASN A 142 -1.79 -10.31 -8.63
CA ASN A 142 -2.65 -9.53 -9.52
C ASN A 142 -2.07 -9.40 -10.94
N TYR A 143 -0.93 -10.02 -11.21
CA TYR A 143 -0.22 -10.05 -12.50
C TYR A 143 0.09 -8.66 -13.07
N ASN A 144 0.39 -7.70 -12.20
CA ASN A 144 0.70 -6.31 -12.60
C ASN A 144 2.20 -6.09 -12.88
N GLY A 145 3.03 -7.13 -12.75
CA GLY A 145 4.49 -7.07 -12.93
C GLY A 145 5.24 -6.53 -11.70
N ILE A 146 4.55 -6.36 -10.57
CA ILE A 146 5.09 -5.88 -9.30
C ILE A 146 4.88 -6.97 -8.26
N ARG A 147 5.94 -7.25 -7.50
CA ARG A 147 5.88 -8.22 -6.41
C ARG A 147 5.02 -7.70 -5.27
N ASP A 148 4.09 -8.51 -4.79
CA ASP A 148 3.06 -8.11 -3.83
C ASP A 148 3.65 -7.54 -2.52
N ASP A 149 4.72 -8.15 -1.99
CA ASP A 149 5.38 -7.70 -0.75
C ASP A 149 5.95 -6.27 -0.87
N TYR A 150 6.45 -5.93 -2.05
CA TYR A 150 6.99 -4.63 -2.39
C TYR A 150 5.87 -3.63 -2.69
N GLU A 151 4.84 -4.04 -3.43
CA GLU A 151 3.65 -3.22 -3.70
C GLU A 151 3.01 -2.76 -2.39
N ILE A 152 2.76 -3.70 -1.48
CA ILE A 152 2.25 -3.40 -0.14
C ILE A 152 3.17 -2.43 0.59
N PHE A 153 4.48 -2.65 0.57
CA PHE A 153 5.42 -1.71 1.21
C PHE A 153 5.26 -0.29 0.67
N VAL A 154 5.30 -0.11 -0.65
CA VAL A 154 5.22 1.23 -1.27
C VAL A 154 3.92 1.92 -0.91
N VAL A 155 2.80 1.21 -0.99
CA VAL A 155 1.47 1.78 -0.73
C VAL A 155 1.27 2.10 0.76
N MET A 156 1.80 1.26 1.65
CA MET A 156 1.63 1.44 3.09
C MET A 156 2.59 2.47 3.69
N GLU A 157 3.81 2.59 3.16
CA GLU A 157 4.82 3.55 3.64
C GLU A 157 4.58 4.97 3.09
N HIS A 158 4.02 5.08 1.89
CA HIS A 158 3.90 6.37 1.19
C HIS A 158 2.44 6.77 0.96
N THR A 159 1.98 7.71 1.78
CA THR A 159 0.68 8.39 1.61
C THR A 159 0.71 9.45 0.51
N ASP A 160 1.88 10.00 0.19
CA ASP A 160 2.07 10.89 -0.95
C ASP A 160 1.87 10.11 -2.27
N PRO A 161 0.90 10.49 -3.12
CA PRO A 161 0.61 9.79 -4.36
C PRO A 161 1.78 9.83 -5.36
N VAL A 162 2.61 10.88 -5.34
CA VAL A 162 3.79 11.00 -6.22
C VAL A 162 4.86 10.01 -5.80
N LEU A 163 5.17 9.92 -4.49
CA LEU A 163 6.14 8.94 -4.00
C LEU A 163 5.63 7.51 -4.19
N ARG A 164 4.35 7.25 -3.94
CA ARG A 164 3.74 5.95 -4.22
C ARG A 164 3.91 5.57 -5.68
N HIS A 165 3.52 6.44 -6.61
CA HIS A 165 3.66 6.20 -8.05
C HIS A 165 5.11 5.95 -8.45
N LEU A 166 6.06 6.76 -7.96
CA LEU A 166 7.49 6.54 -8.18
C LEU A 166 7.98 5.20 -7.66
N GLY A 167 7.49 4.74 -6.50
CA GLY A 167 7.84 3.44 -5.93
C GLY A 167 7.34 2.28 -6.78
N LEU A 168 6.12 2.37 -7.32
CA LEU A 168 5.56 1.37 -8.23
C LEU A 168 6.34 1.32 -9.56
N GLN A 169 6.70 2.48 -10.11
CA GLN A 169 7.57 2.57 -11.30
C GLN A 169 8.97 1.99 -11.05
N ALA A 170 9.54 2.24 -9.87
CA ALA A 170 10.81 1.64 -9.48
C ALA A 170 10.75 0.11 -9.46
N ALA A 171 9.63 -0.47 -9.01
CA ALA A 171 9.42 -1.92 -9.03
C ALA A 171 9.50 -2.50 -10.44
N GLN A 172 8.87 -1.84 -11.42
CA GLN A 172 8.89 -2.28 -12.82
C GLN A 172 10.31 -2.25 -13.38
N LEU A 173 11.11 -1.23 -13.05
CA LEU A 173 12.51 -1.17 -13.45
C LEU A 173 13.37 -2.26 -12.81
N TYR A 174 13.17 -2.52 -11.52
CA TYR A 174 13.88 -3.61 -10.86
C TYR A 174 13.46 -4.98 -11.38
N ARG A 175 12.19 -5.15 -11.76
CA ARG A 175 11.72 -6.39 -12.39
C ARG A 175 12.43 -6.63 -13.72
N LYS A 176 12.46 -5.63 -14.60
CA LYS A 176 13.22 -5.69 -15.87
C LYS A 176 14.70 -6.00 -15.64
N LEU A 177 15.31 -5.42 -14.61
CA LEU A 177 16.69 -5.74 -14.24
C LEU A 177 16.86 -7.19 -13.80
N PHE A 178 15.90 -7.79 -13.11
CA PHE A 178 15.99 -9.20 -12.73
C PHE A 178 15.74 -10.13 -13.92
N ASP A 179 14.86 -9.72 -14.84
CA ASP A 179 14.54 -10.49 -16.04
C ASP A 179 15.73 -10.58 -17.02
N ILE A 180 16.72 -9.69 -16.96
CA ILE A 180 17.93 -9.80 -17.81
C ILE A 180 18.96 -10.83 -17.30
N ALA A 181 18.98 -11.14 -16.01
CA ALA A 181 19.98 -12.06 -15.45
C ALA A 181 19.97 -13.48 -16.07
N PRO A 182 18.81 -14.06 -16.44
CA PRO A 182 18.76 -15.37 -17.10
C PRO A 182 18.85 -15.33 -18.63
N ILE A 183 18.85 -14.17 -19.28
CA ILE A 183 18.74 -14.05 -20.75
C ILE A 183 20.11 -14.14 -21.42
N ASP A 184 20.19 -14.85 -22.55
CA ASP A 184 21.35 -14.79 -23.44
C ASP A 184 21.36 -13.44 -24.18
N ILE A 185 22.49 -12.73 -24.15
CA ILE A 185 22.59 -11.33 -24.59
C ILE A 185 22.15 -11.16 -26.06
N ASP A 186 22.28 -12.22 -26.87
CA ASP A 186 21.85 -12.27 -28.27
C ASP A 186 20.33 -12.07 -28.46
N GLU A 187 19.50 -12.28 -27.44
CA GLU A 187 18.05 -12.11 -27.48
C GLU A 187 17.57 -10.70 -27.09
N THR A 188 18.41 -9.86 -26.47
CA THR A 188 18.06 -8.50 -26.05
C THR A 188 18.86 -7.46 -26.82
N SER A 189 18.21 -6.40 -27.31
CA SER A 189 18.96 -5.36 -28.02
C SER A 189 19.85 -4.55 -27.05
N LEU A 190 21.09 -4.26 -27.47
CA LEU A 190 22.01 -3.37 -26.73
C LEU A 190 21.35 -2.03 -26.35
N GLN A 191 20.45 -1.55 -27.21
CA GLN A 191 19.69 -0.32 -27.00
C GLN A 191 18.70 -0.41 -25.84
N GLU A 192 18.04 -1.56 -25.63
CA GLU A 192 17.13 -1.79 -24.50
C GLU A 192 17.90 -1.85 -23.18
N LEU A 193 19.07 -2.50 -23.16
CA LEU A 193 19.93 -2.57 -21.98
C LEU A 193 20.51 -1.19 -21.61
N ALA A 194 20.89 -0.39 -22.62
CA ALA A 194 21.28 1.00 -22.42
C ALA A 194 20.11 1.82 -21.84
N LEU A 195 18.91 1.72 -22.43
CA LEU A 195 17.73 2.42 -21.93
C LEU A 195 17.39 2.04 -20.48
N LEU A 196 17.44 0.76 -20.14
CA LEU A 196 17.22 0.28 -18.77
C LEU A 196 18.27 0.88 -17.81
N THR A 197 19.53 0.94 -18.23
CA THR A 197 20.61 1.55 -17.43
C THR A 197 20.39 3.04 -17.21
N ASP A 198 20.02 3.79 -18.26
CA ASP A 198 19.64 5.21 -18.18
C ASP A 198 18.49 5.43 -17.17
N GLN A 199 17.48 4.56 -17.21
CA GLN A 199 16.33 4.61 -16.31
C GLN A 199 16.72 4.27 -14.86
N LEU A 200 17.52 3.24 -14.61
CA LEU A 200 17.98 2.87 -13.27
C LEU A 200 18.84 3.96 -12.64
N VAL A 201 19.73 4.59 -13.42
CA VAL A 201 20.55 5.72 -12.95
C VAL A 201 19.69 6.94 -12.67
N SER A 202 18.72 7.26 -13.55
CA SER A 202 17.76 8.34 -13.35
C SER A 202 16.92 8.13 -12.09
N LEU A 203 16.45 6.91 -11.83
CA LEU A 203 15.77 6.54 -10.58
C LEU A 203 16.65 6.78 -9.35
N ARG A 204 17.94 6.43 -9.42
CA ARG A 204 18.89 6.68 -8.32
C ARG A 204 19.08 8.17 -8.05
N VAL A 205 19.16 8.99 -9.09
CA VAL A 205 19.23 10.46 -8.95
C VAL A 205 17.94 11.01 -8.35
N CYS A 206 16.78 10.59 -8.85
CA CYS A 206 15.48 10.97 -8.30
C CYS A 206 15.37 10.61 -6.81
N ASN A 207 15.73 9.38 -6.44
CA ASN A 207 15.72 8.95 -5.04
C ASN A 207 16.61 9.85 -4.16
N ARG A 208 17.80 10.21 -4.63
CA ARG A 208 18.69 11.15 -3.91
C ARG A 208 18.10 12.54 -3.75
N GLN A 209 17.36 13.03 -4.74
CA GLN A 209 16.64 14.31 -4.65
C GLN A 209 15.55 14.26 -3.58
N ASN A 210 14.73 13.20 -3.57
CA ASN A 210 13.69 13.01 -2.56
C ASN A 210 14.27 12.82 -1.15
N ILE A 211 15.37 12.09 -0.98
CA ILE A 211 16.07 11.94 0.31
C ILE A 211 16.53 13.30 0.85
N ARG A 212 17.00 14.21 -0.01
CA ARG A 212 17.46 15.54 0.41
C ARG A 212 16.32 16.47 0.80
N ASN A 213 15.17 16.31 0.16
CA ASN A 213 14.02 17.21 0.31
C ASN A 213 13.04 16.74 1.40
N GLY A 214 13.05 15.46 1.77
CA GLY A 214 12.09 14.85 2.69
C GLY A 214 12.74 14.19 3.90
N VAL A 215 12.08 14.26 5.05
CA VAL A 215 12.43 13.46 6.24
C VAL A 215 11.81 12.08 6.09
N GLY A 216 12.60 11.03 6.27
CA GLY A 216 12.10 9.65 6.37
C GLY A 216 12.03 8.83 5.08
N PHE A 217 12.42 9.39 3.91
CA PHE A 217 12.52 8.61 2.68
C PHE A 217 13.92 7.99 2.54
N ASN A 218 14.01 6.67 2.33
CA ASN A 218 15.28 5.92 2.20
C ASN A 218 15.51 5.30 0.81
N GLY A 219 14.65 5.63 -0.17
CA GLY A 219 14.64 4.98 -1.48
C GLY A 219 14.00 3.60 -1.46
N TYR A 220 13.73 3.05 -2.65
CA TYR A 220 12.93 1.84 -2.78
C TYR A 220 13.73 0.54 -2.87
N GLN A 221 14.96 0.60 -3.37
CA GLN A 221 15.78 -0.58 -3.69
C GLN A 221 15.90 -1.57 -2.53
N HIS A 222 16.08 -1.08 -1.30
CA HIS A 222 16.30 -1.93 -0.13
C HIS A 222 15.10 -2.83 0.21
N LYS A 223 13.89 -2.45 -0.20
CA LYS A 223 12.69 -3.29 -0.05
C LYS A 223 12.48 -4.21 -1.22
N TYR A 224 12.92 -3.82 -2.41
CA TYR A 224 12.89 -4.71 -3.57
C TYR A 224 13.92 -5.84 -3.42
N VAL A 225 15.06 -5.53 -2.82
CA VAL A 225 16.21 -6.43 -2.63
C VAL A 225 16.32 -6.83 -1.16
N ASN A 226 15.24 -7.38 -0.61
CA ASN A 226 15.05 -7.65 0.82
C ASN A 226 15.49 -9.05 1.29
N THR A 227 16.05 -9.90 0.41
CA THR A 227 16.64 -11.19 0.77
C THR A 227 18.05 -11.34 0.19
N PRO A 228 18.90 -12.22 0.76
CA PRO A 228 20.23 -12.49 0.20
C PRO A 228 20.20 -12.96 -1.25
N GLU A 229 19.25 -13.82 -1.61
CA GLU A 229 19.11 -14.37 -2.97
C GLU A 229 18.73 -13.26 -3.96
N ARG A 230 17.84 -12.35 -3.55
CA ARG A 230 17.48 -11.17 -4.36
C ARG A 230 18.67 -10.22 -4.49
N PHE A 231 19.48 -10.08 -3.45
CA PHE A 231 20.70 -9.26 -3.51
C PHE A 231 21.73 -9.83 -4.47
N GLU A 232 21.94 -11.15 -4.45
CA GLU A 232 22.81 -11.84 -5.39
C GLU A 232 22.32 -11.68 -6.83
N ALA A 233 21.03 -11.94 -7.09
CA ALA A 233 20.43 -11.75 -8.42
C ALA A 233 20.56 -10.31 -8.92
N PHE A 234 20.34 -9.32 -8.03
CA PHE A 234 20.53 -7.91 -8.36
C PHE A 234 21.98 -7.60 -8.76
N LEU A 235 22.97 -8.12 -8.03
CA LEU A 235 24.38 -7.92 -8.36
C LEU A 235 24.77 -8.61 -9.68
N MET A 236 24.26 -9.81 -9.94
CA MET A 236 24.48 -10.53 -11.20
C MET A 236 23.93 -9.73 -12.39
N ALA A 237 22.70 -9.22 -12.28
CA ALA A 237 22.10 -8.39 -13.31
C ALA A 237 22.87 -7.08 -13.56
N GLN A 238 23.33 -6.41 -12.50
CA GLN A 238 24.15 -5.20 -12.64
C GLN A 238 25.49 -5.49 -13.31
N LYS A 239 26.12 -6.61 -12.95
CA LYS A 239 27.37 -7.05 -13.57
C LYS A 239 27.16 -7.30 -15.06
N LEU A 240 26.07 -7.96 -15.46
CA LEU A 240 25.73 -8.21 -16.86
C LEU A 240 25.59 -6.90 -17.65
N LEU A 241 24.85 -5.91 -17.12
CA LEU A 241 24.73 -4.60 -17.78
C LEU A 241 26.09 -3.94 -18.01
N TYR A 242 26.98 -4.02 -17.01
CA TYR A 242 28.32 -3.46 -17.09
C TYR A 242 29.19 -4.19 -18.12
N GLU A 243 29.16 -5.52 -18.15
CA GLU A 243 29.91 -6.32 -19.13
C GLU A 243 29.46 -6.08 -20.58
N VAL A 244 28.16 -5.86 -20.78
CA VAL A 244 27.57 -5.63 -22.11
C VAL A 244 27.79 -4.21 -22.62
N LEU A 245 27.61 -3.20 -21.76
CA LEU A 245 27.70 -1.79 -22.15
C LEU A 245 29.15 -1.28 -22.14
N GLY A 246 30.01 -1.87 -21.30
CA GLY A 246 31.42 -1.52 -21.18
C GLY A 246 31.68 -0.21 -20.43
N ASP A 247 32.97 0.09 -20.23
CA ASP A 247 33.44 1.24 -19.46
C ASP A 247 33.17 2.61 -20.10
N GLU A 248 33.01 2.64 -21.42
CA GLU A 248 32.81 3.88 -22.17
C GLU A 248 31.35 4.35 -22.18
N TYR A 249 30.42 3.51 -21.70
CA TYR A 249 29.02 3.87 -21.68
C TYR A 249 28.71 4.88 -20.58
N GLU A 250 28.24 6.06 -20.99
CA GLU A 250 27.78 7.12 -20.09
C GLU A 250 26.25 7.15 -20.04
N PRO A 251 25.63 6.89 -18.87
CA PRO A 251 24.19 6.96 -18.73
C PRO A 251 23.64 8.38 -18.98
N LYS A 252 22.59 8.47 -19.79
CA LYS A 252 21.86 9.70 -20.10
C LYS A 252 20.85 9.99 -19.01
N ILE A 253 21.14 11.02 -18.21
CA ILE A 253 20.27 11.47 -17.12
C ILE A 253 19.53 12.74 -17.58
N PRO A 254 18.19 12.76 -17.61
CA PRO A 254 17.43 13.94 -17.99
C PRO A 254 17.48 15.01 -16.89
N ASN A 255 17.16 16.26 -17.27
CA ASN A 255 17.16 17.40 -16.34
C ASN A 255 16.19 17.21 -15.16
N ASP A 256 15.05 16.54 -15.40
CA ASP A 256 14.05 16.19 -14.38
C ASP A 256 13.91 14.67 -14.28
N PRO A 257 14.77 14.00 -13.49
CA PRO A 257 14.79 12.55 -13.41
C PRO A 257 13.54 11.99 -12.72
N CYS A 258 12.98 12.67 -11.72
CA CYS A 258 11.77 12.16 -11.05
C CYS A 258 10.56 12.19 -11.99
N LYS A 259 10.37 13.29 -12.73
CA LYS A 259 9.31 13.34 -13.75
C LYS A 259 9.54 12.34 -14.86
N TYR A 260 10.79 12.12 -15.28
CA TYR A 260 11.10 11.10 -16.27
C TYR A 260 10.70 9.70 -15.79
N ILE A 261 11.10 9.31 -14.58
CA ILE A 261 10.71 7.99 -14.01
C ILE A 261 9.21 7.85 -13.84
N ALA A 262 8.53 8.89 -13.35
CA ALA A 262 7.09 8.86 -13.16
C ALA A 262 6.28 8.62 -14.45
N ASN A 263 6.88 8.86 -15.63
CA ASN A 263 6.22 8.69 -16.93
C ASN A 263 6.72 7.45 -17.70
N ILE A 264 7.50 6.57 -17.08
CA ILE A 264 7.91 5.32 -17.73
C ILE A 264 6.64 4.46 -17.94
N GLY A 265 6.40 4.05 -19.19
CA GLY A 265 5.22 3.25 -19.56
C GLY A 265 3.89 4.01 -19.65
N GLY A 266 3.90 5.35 -19.53
CA GLY A 266 2.75 6.20 -19.83
C GLY A 266 2.72 6.62 -21.29
N GLU A 267 2.20 5.75 -22.17
CA GLU A 267 1.53 6.15 -23.42
C GLU A 267 0.02 6.03 -23.26
#